data_AF-A0A101W8L3-F1
#
_entry.id   AF-A0A101W8L3-F1
#
_cell.length_a   1.000
_cell.length_b   1.000
_cell.length_c   1.000
_cell.angle_alpha   90.00
_cell.angle_beta   90.00
_cell.angle_gamma   90.00
#
_symmetry.space_group_name_H-M   'P 1'
#
loop_
_entity.id
_entity.type
_entity.pdbx_description
1 polymer ?
#
loop_
_entity_poly.entity_id
_entity_poly.type
_entity_poly.pdbx_seq_one_letter_code
_entity_poly.pdbx_strand_id
1 'polypeptide(L)'
;MAQDADGDIKQIVLSEAQVKGLISAQPDLAAVAKKLEGVPEGNEVSVEKELDEIAVKHGFKDFTELDDVSANVQLVLDGLDPESGEYTDPVVGLQEELAEVKADASMAADEKKALIDELEEALTTIPPLKHKENIELVKAHQKAIQDALDAGEVGK
;
A
#
# COMPACT_ATOMS: atom_id res chain seq x y z
N MET A 1 -4.38 24.40 -0.84
CA MET A 1 -4.55 22.97 -1.15
C MET A 1 -4.23 22.25 0.14
N ALA A 2 -5.20 21.49 0.66
CA ALA A 2 -5.02 20.81 1.92
C ALA A 2 -3.91 19.77 1.74
N GLN A 3 -2.84 19.95 2.51
CA GLN A 3 -1.90 18.89 2.81
C GLN A 3 -2.68 17.88 3.65
N ASP A 4 -2.98 16.71 3.07
CA ASP A 4 -3.21 15.50 3.85
C ASP A 4 -1.83 15.09 4.42
N ALA A 5 -1.41 15.81 5.46
CA ALA A 5 -0.18 15.59 6.22
C ALA A 5 -0.48 14.83 7.52
N ASP A 6 -1.40 13.88 7.44
CA ASP A 6 -1.58 12.78 8.39
C ASP A 6 -1.78 11.54 7.50
N GLY A 7 -0.86 10.58 7.56
CA GLY A 7 -0.76 9.41 6.68
C GLY A 7 -1.90 8.37 6.84
N ASP A 8 -3.14 8.82 6.99
CA ASP A 8 -4.33 7.98 7.08
C ASP A 8 -4.81 7.63 5.65
N ILE A 9 -4.41 6.45 5.17
CA ILE A 9 -4.96 5.86 3.96
C ILE A 9 -6.49 5.78 4.10
N LYS A 10 -7.22 6.35 3.13
CA LYS A 10 -8.67 6.20 3.07
C LYS A 10 -9.02 4.76 2.75
N GLN A 11 -9.31 3.98 3.78
CA GLN A 11 -9.62 2.56 3.59
C GLN A 11 -11.03 2.34 3.00
N ILE A 12 -11.11 1.64 1.88
CA ILE A 12 -12.34 1.31 1.14
C ILE A 12 -12.50 -0.21 0.99
N VAL A 13 -13.75 -0.67 0.85
CA VAL A 13 -14.02 -2.05 0.47
C VAL A 13 -13.66 -2.22 -1.00
N LEU A 14 -12.75 -3.14 -1.29
CA LEU A 14 -12.31 -3.42 -2.65
C LEU A 14 -13.29 -4.35 -3.35
N SER A 15 -13.49 -4.11 -4.64
CA SER A 15 -14.18 -5.02 -5.55
C SER A 15 -13.19 -5.75 -6.46
N GLU A 16 -13.57 -6.94 -6.92
CA GLU A 16 -12.75 -7.70 -7.88
C GLU A 16 -12.50 -6.91 -9.18
N ALA A 17 -13.48 -6.12 -9.62
CA ALA A 17 -13.34 -5.25 -10.78
C ALA A 17 -12.27 -4.17 -10.58
N GLN A 18 -12.22 -3.54 -9.40
CA GLN A 18 -11.21 -2.53 -9.08
C GLN A 18 -9.80 -3.14 -9.03
N VAL A 19 -9.63 -4.32 -8.44
CA VAL A 19 -8.32 -5.00 -8.40
C VAL A 19 -7.85 -5.37 -9.82
N LYS A 20 -8.74 -5.91 -10.66
CA LYS A 20 -8.43 -6.22 -12.06
C LYS A 20 -8.15 -4.97 -12.89
N GLY A 21 -8.88 -3.89 -12.64
CA GLY A 21 -8.65 -2.57 -13.25
C GLY A 21 -7.27 -2.04 -12.90
N LEU A 22 -6.86 -2.13 -11.63
CA LEU A 22 -5.55 -1.67 -11.16
C LEU A 22 -4.41 -2.43 -11.84
N ILE A 23 -4.51 -3.76 -11.91
CA ILE A 23 -3.54 -4.63 -12.59
C ILE A 23 -3.42 -4.23 -14.07
N SER A 24 -4.56 -4.00 -14.72
CA SER A 24 -4.61 -3.64 -16.14
C SER A 24 -4.08 -2.22 -16.42
N ALA A 25 -4.14 -1.33 -15.43
CA ALA A 25 -3.67 0.05 -15.52
C ALA A 25 -2.15 0.19 -15.42
N GLN A 26 -1.46 -0.73 -14.74
CA GLN A 26 0.00 -0.67 -14.51
C GLN A 26 0.85 -0.32 -15.75
N PRO A 27 0.67 -0.94 -16.94
CA PRO A 27 1.48 -0.59 -18.11
C PRO A 27 1.26 0.84 -18.61
N ASP A 28 0.02 1.35 -18.55
CA ASP A 28 -0.28 2.73 -18.92
C ASP A 28 0.31 3.70 -17.88
N LEU A 29 0.17 3.40 -16.59
CA LEU A 29 0.74 4.19 -15.49
C LEU A 29 2.27 4.28 -15.58
N ALA A 30 2.95 3.15 -15.85
CA ALA A 30 4.39 3.11 -16.06
C ALA A 30 4.83 3.94 -17.28
N ALA A 31 4.03 3.95 -18.35
CA ALA A 31 4.29 4.80 -19.51
C ALA A 31 4.17 6.29 -19.17
N VAL A 32 3.23 6.69 -18.30
CA VAL A 32 3.16 8.07 -17.79
C VAL A 32 4.38 8.40 -16.94
N ALA A 33 4.73 7.53 -15.98
CA ALA A 33 5.89 7.71 -15.11
C ALA A 33 7.18 7.94 -15.93
N LYS A 34 7.42 7.12 -16.97
CA LYS A 34 8.57 7.28 -17.87
C LYS A 34 8.57 8.60 -18.65
N LYS A 35 7.40 9.13 -19.01
CA LYS A 35 7.32 10.47 -19.63
C LYS A 35 7.75 11.54 -18.64
N LEU A 36 7.37 11.43 -17.36
CA LEU A 36 7.68 12.41 -16.32
C LEU A 36 9.18 12.55 -16.06
N GLU A 37 9.96 11.48 -16.22
CA GLU A 37 11.43 11.51 -16.09
C GLU A 37 12.12 12.48 -17.07
N GLY A 38 11.41 12.98 -18.10
CA GLY A 38 11.90 13.94 -19.09
C GLY A 38 11.09 15.23 -19.23
N VAL A 39 10.12 15.49 -18.34
CA VAL A 39 9.22 16.64 -18.44
C VAL A 39 9.81 17.87 -17.72
N PRO A 40 9.92 19.04 -18.39
CA PRO A 40 10.30 20.28 -17.72
C PRO A 40 9.21 20.73 -16.74
N GLU A 41 9.62 21.32 -15.61
CA GLU A 41 8.73 21.88 -14.58
C GLU A 41 7.61 22.74 -15.19
N GLY A 42 6.35 22.58 -14.73
CA GLY A 42 5.20 23.35 -15.18
C GLY A 42 4.16 22.60 -16.04
N ASN A 43 4.26 21.28 -16.16
CA ASN A 43 3.30 20.44 -16.92
C ASN A 43 2.33 19.64 -16.03
N GLU A 44 2.22 19.94 -14.73
CA GLU A 44 1.42 19.15 -13.77
C GLU A 44 -0.03 18.91 -14.23
N VAL A 45 -0.71 19.94 -14.75
CA VAL A 45 -2.11 19.86 -15.19
C VAL A 45 -2.32 18.87 -16.34
N SER A 46 -1.33 18.71 -17.22
CA SER A 46 -1.41 17.75 -18.33
C SER A 46 -1.28 16.30 -17.86
N VAL A 47 -0.52 16.10 -16.78
CA VAL A 47 -0.25 14.78 -16.19
C VAL A 47 -1.47 14.29 -15.43
N GLU A 48 -2.06 15.14 -14.59
CA GLU A 48 -3.30 14.83 -13.86
C GLU A 48 -4.41 14.38 -14.81
N LYS A 49 -4.60 15.10 -15.91
CA LYS A 49 -5.58 14.73 -16.93
C LYS A 49 -5.29 13.38 -17.59
N GLU A 50 -4.02 13.12 -17.94
CA GLU A 50 -3.65 11.84 -18.56
C GLU A 50 -3.89 10.67 -17.60
N LEU A 51 -3.61 10.85 -16.31
CA LEU A 51 -3.90 9.88 -15.25
C LEU A 51 -5.41 9.63 -15.08
N ASP A 52 -6.23 10.67 -15.12
CA ASP A 52 -7.70 10.54 -15.12
C ASP A 52 -8.21 9.74 -16.32
N GLU A 53 -7.68 10.02 -17.52
CA GLU A 53 -8.04 9.30 -18.75
C GLU A 53 -7.67 7.81 -18.66
N ILE A 54 -6.52 7.49 -18.05
CA ILE A 54 -6.11 6.11 -17.77
C ILE A 54 -7.04 5.44 -16.76
N ALA A 55 -7.36 6.13 -15.66
CA ALA A 55 -8.27 5.59 -14.66
C ALA A 55 -9.64 5.25 -15.26
N VAL A 56 -10.22 6.17 -16.03
CA VAL A 56 -11.50 5.95 -16.72
C VAL A 56 -11.41 4.81 -17.73
N LYS A 57 -10.31 4.72 -18.50
CA LYS A 57 -10.06 3.62 -19.44
C LYS A 57 -10.10 2.24 -18.77
N HIS A 58 -9.66 2.15 -17.52
CA HIS A 58 -9.59 0.90 -16.75
C HIS A 58 -10.77 0.67 -15.80
N GLY A 59 -11.83 1.48 -15.93
CA GLY A 59 -13.11 1.26 -15.25
C GLY A 59 -13.25 1.96 -13.90
N PHE A 60 -12.33 2.86 -13.56
CA PHE A 60 -12.45 3.75 -12.40
C PHE A 60 -13.22 5.01 -12.76
N LYS A 61 -13.74 5.70 -11.76
CA LYS A 61 -14.43 7.00 -11.92
C LYS A 61 -13.45 8.10 -12.35
N ASP A 62 -12.28 8.11 -11.74
CA ASP A 62 -11.23 9.12 -11.88
C ASP A 62 -9.93 8.58 -11.26
N PHE A 63 -8.83 9.32 -11.41
CA PHE A 63 -7.54 8.93 -10.84
C PHE A 63 -7.56 8.88 -9.31
N THR A 64 -8.41 9.66 -8.64
CA THR A 64 -8.54 9.59 -7.17
C THR A 64 -9.08 8.24 -6.73
N GLU A 65 -10.06 7.67 -7.45
CA GLU A 65 -10.52 6.31 -7.15
C GLU A 65 -9.45 5.25 -7.40
N LEU A 66 -8.67 5.39 -8.49
CA LEU A 66 -7.57 4.48 -8.78
C LEU A 66 -6.50 4.54 -7.67
N ASP A 67 -6.15 5.74 -7.22
CA ASP A 67 -5.20 5.98 -6.13
C ASP A 67 -5.69 5.38 -4.80
N ASP A 68 -6.95 5.64 -4.42
CA ASP A 68 -7.60 5.03 -3.25
C ASP A 68 -7.51 3.49 -3.31
N VAL A 69 -7.82 2.89 -4.47
CA VAL A 69 -7.77 1.44 -4.68
C VAL A 69 -6.32 0.93 -4.57
N SER A 70 -5.37 1.62 -5.19
CA SER A 70 -3.95 1.29 -5.13
C SER A 70 -3.43 1.28 -3.69
N ALA A 71 -3.74 2.32 -2.92
CA ALA A 71 -3.33 2.44 -1.53
C ALA A 71 -3.94 1.33 -0.64
N ASN A 72 -5.19 0.93 -0.88
CA ASN A 72 -5.83 -0.18 -0.16
C ASN A 72 -5.27 -1.55 -0.53
N VAL A 73 -4.93 -1.74 -1.81
CA VAL A 73 -4.27 -2.96 -2.29
C VAL A 73 -2.88 -3.06 -1.67
N GLN A 74 -2.11 -1.97 -1.66
CA GLN A 74 -0.77 -1.91 -1.05
C GLN A 74 -0.83 -2.18 0.46
N LEU A 75 -1.76 -1.56 1.18
CA LEU A 75 -1.93 -1.77 2.61
C LEU A 75 -2.13 -3.26 2.97
N VAL A 76 -2.86 -4.00 2.14
CA VAL A 76 -3.07 -5.44 2.34
C VAL A 76 -1.85 -6.25 1.89
N LEU A 77 -1.22 -5.87 0.77
CA LEU A 77 0.01 -6.50 0.28
C LEU A 77 1.18 -6.39 1.25
N ASP A 78 1.34 -5.26 1.94
CA ASP A 78 2.38 -5.06 2.95
C ASP A 78 2.23 -6.01 4.14
N GLY A 79 1.00 -6.44 4.44
CA GLY A 79 0.73 -7.47 5.44
C GLY A 79 0.77 -8.91 4.89
N LEU A 80 0.84 -9.11 3.57
CA LEU A 80 0.89 -10.43 2.96
C LEU A 80 2.34 -10.87 2.76
N ASP A 81 2.67 -12.05 3.29
CA ASP A 81 3.92 -12.70 2.98
C ASP A 81 4.00 -13.00 1.46
N PRO A 82 5.07 -12.59 0.76
CA PRO A 82 5.17 -12.70 -0.69
C PRO A 82 5.27 -14.15 -1.20
N GLU A 83 5.68 -15.10 -0.36
CA GLU A 83 5.88 -16.50 -0.76
C GLU A 83 4.68 -17.39 -0.42
N SER A 84 4.15 -17.26 0.80
CA SER A 84 3.05 -18.08 1.35
C SER A 84 1.68 -17.45 1.18
N GLY A 85 1.62 -16.12 0.98
CA GLY A 85 0.39 -15.34 1.00
C GLY A 85 -0.29 -15.35 2.37
N GLU A 86 0.43 -15.69 3.44
CA GLU A 86 -0.07 -15.57 4.81
C GLU A 86 -0.16 -14.09 5.18
N TYR A 87 -1.33 -13.66 5.67
CA TYR A 87 -1.49 -12.28 6.12
C TYR A 87 -1.14 -12.17 7.59
N THR A 88 -0.15 -11.34 7.89
CA THR A 88 0.18 -10.92 9.25
C THR A 88 -0.35 -9.52 9.44
N ASP A 89 -1.29 -9.37 10.37
CA ASP A 89 -1.76 -8.05 10.75
C ASP A 89 -0.60 -7.31 11.44
N PRO A 90 -0.13 -6.16 10.91
CA PRO A 90 1.07 -5.50 11.44
C PRO A 90 0.89 -5.07 12.90
N VAL A 91 -0.34 -4.75 13.33
CA VAL A 91 -0.64 -4.44 14.73
C VAL A 91 -0.51 -5.68 15.59
N VAL A 92 -0.99 -6.84 15.10
CA VAL A 92 -0.85 -8.12 15.82
C VAL A 92 0.61 -8.54 15.91
N GLY A 93 1.35 -8.48 14.81
CA GLY A 93 2.78 -8.84 14.79
C GLY A 93 3.60 -7.97 15.76
N LEU A 94 3.37 -6.66 15.76
CA LEU A 94 4.06 -5.75 16.68
C LEU A 94 3.64 -5.97 18.15
N GLN A 95 2.38 -6.35 18.41
CA GLN A 95 1.92 -6.73 19.75
C GLN A 95 2.57 -8.02 20.26
N GLU A 96 2.77 -9.00 19.38
CA GLU A 96 3.49 -10.24 19.71
C GLU A 96 4.95 -9.95 20.02
N GLU A 97 5.64 -9.17 19.17
CA GLU A 97 7.03 -8.76 19.40
C GLU A 97 7.18 -7.99 20.72
N LEU A 98 6.26 -7.05 21.00
CA LEU A 98 6.22 -6.33 22.27
C LEU A 98 6.08 -7.27 23.48
N ALA A 99 5.25 -8.33 23.35
CA ALA A 99 5.07 -9.31 24.41
C ALA A 99 6.33 -10.18 24.61
N GLU A 100 7.01 -10.57 23.53
CA GLU A 100 8.28 -11.30 23.57
C GLU A 100 9.38 -10.49 24.23
N VAL A 101 9.55 -9.23 23.83
CA VAL A 101 10.51 -8.29 24.45
C VAL A 101 10.17 -8.12 25.93
N LYS A 102 8.89 -7.96 26.30
CA LYS A 102 8.44 -7.87 27.70
C LYS A 102 8.73 -9.15 28.49
N ALA A 103 8.74 -10.32 27.86
CA ALA A 103 9.06 -11.60 28.50
C ALA A 103 10.58 -11.91 28.55
N ASP A 104 11.40 -11.31 27.68
CA ASP A 104 12.84 -11.61 27.60
C ASP A 104 13.60 -11.10 28.84
N ALA A 105 14.11 -12.04 29.64
CA ALA A 105 14.88 -11.76 30.85
C ALA A 105 16.40 -11.61 30.60
N SER A 106 16.85 -11.86 29.37
CA SER A 106 18.26 -11.76 28.97
C SER A 106 18.69 -10.36 28.54
N MET A 107 17.73 -9.51 28.18
CA MET A 107 17.98 -8.12 27.78
C MET A 107 18.35 -7.23 28.97
N ALA A 108 19.25 -6.26 28.76
CA ALA A 108 19.52 -5.23 29.74
C ALA A 108 18.28 -4.34 29.95
N ALA A 109 18.06 -3.88 31.18
CA ALA A 109 16.85 -3.15 31.56
C ALA A 109 16.63 -1.87 30.73
N ASP A 110 17.70 -1.11 30.47
CA ASP A 110 17.63 0.13 29.69
C ASP A 110 17.34 -0.14 28.21
N GLU A 111 17.97 -1.16 27.61
CA GLU A 111 17.72 -1.57 26.22
C GLU A 111 16.30 -2.09 26.02
N LYS A 112 15.85 -2.95 26.95
CA LYS A 112 14.49 -3.50 26.94
C LYS A 112 13.44 -2.41 27.05
N LYS A 113 13.66 -1.42 27.92
CA LYS A 113 12.74 -0.30 28.06
C LYS A 113 12.67 0.53 26.79
N ALA A 114 13.82 0.88 26.20
CA ALA A 114 13.86 1.64 24.96
C ALA A 114 13.13 0.93 23.82
N LEU A 115 13.31 -0.40 23.69
CA LEU A 115 12.63 -1.18 22.67
C LEU A 115 11.12 -1.28 22.92
N ILE A 116 10.69 -1.44 24.19
CA ILE A 116 9.26 -1.39 24.55
C ILE A 116 8.65 -0.04 24.17
N ASP A 117 9.32 1.06 24.50
CA ASP A 117 8.83 2.41 24.22
C ASP A 117 8.70 2.63 22.69
N GLU A 118 9.66 2.16 21.89
CA GLU A 118 9.62 2.21 20.42
C GLU A 118 8.46 1.40 19.83
N LEU A 119 8.29 0.16 20.28
CA LEU A 119 7.20 -0.72 19.83
C LEU A 119 5.82 -0.17 20.25
N GLU A 120 5.69 0.38 21.46
CA GLU A 120 4.45 1.02 21.90
C GLU A 120 4.15 2.30 21.10
N GLU A 121 5.17 3.10 20.75
CA GLU A 121 5.01 4.27 19.88
C GLU A 121 4.55 3.85 18.48
N ALA A 122 5.21 2.86 17.87
CA ALA A 122 4.84 2.32 16.56
C ALA A 122 3.41 1.76 16.54
N LEU A 123 2.95 1.11 17.62
CA LEU A 123 1.54 0.67 17.73
C LEU A 123 0.53 1.82 17.65
N THR A 124 0.92 3.06 17.99
CA THR A 124 0.03 4.22 17.87
C THR A 124 -0.01 4.81 16.47
N THR A 125 0.97 4.50 15.62
CA THR A 125 1.09 5.05 14.26
C THR A 125 0.54 4.12 13.20
N ILE A 126 0.46 2.81 13.48
CA ILE A 126 -0.08 1.83 12.52
C ILE A 126 -1.61 1.91 12.50
N PRO A 127 -2.24 2.35 11.39
CA PRO A 127 -3.69 2.35 11.28
C PRO A 127 -4.19 0.90 11.21
N PRO A 128 -5.24 0.53 11.99
CA PRO A 128 -5.80 -0.82 11.93
C PRO A 128 -6.45 -1.05 10.56
N LEU A 129 -6.32 -2.28 10.04
CA LEU A 129 -7.05 -2.67 8.84
C LEU A 129 -8.55 -2.77 9.15
N LYS A 130 -9.34 -1.88 8.52
CA LYS A 130 -10.79 -1.74 8.68
C LYS A 130 -11.55 -2.80 7.88
N HIS A 131 -11.07 -3.10 6.67
CA HIS A 131 -11.75 -3.99 5.71
C HIS A 131 -10.98 -5.29 5.53
N LYS A 132 -11.14 -6.22 6.48
CA LYS A 132 -10.42 -7.50 6.47
C LYS A 132 -10.84 -8.40 5.30
N GLU A 133 -12.02 -8.19 4.71
CA GLU A 133 -12.44 -8.91 3.51
C GLU A 133 -11.55 -8.64 2.29
N ASN A 134 -10.84 -7.50 2.28
CA ASN A 134 -9.89 -7.19 1.21
C ASN A 134 -8.70 -8.16 1.20
N ILE A 135 -8.36 -8.78 2.34
CA ILE A 135 -7.24 -9.73 2.46
C ILE A 135 -7.43 -10.90 1.50
N GLU A 136 -8.60 -11.56 1.54
CA GLU A 136 -8.87 -12.71 0.69
C GLU A 136 -8.86 -12.35 -0.80
N LEU A 137 -9.39 -11.17 -1.13
CA LEU A 137 -9.44 -10.68 -2.50
C LEU A 137 -8.04 -10.37 -3.05
N VAL A 138 -7.25 -9.60 -2.30
CA VAL A 138 -5.87 -9.25 -2.71
C VAL A 138 -5.01 -10.50 -2.76
N LYS A 139 -5.12 -11.41 -1.78
CA LYS A 139 -4.43 -12.71 -1.80
C LYS A 139 -4.78 -13.52 -3.05
N ALA A 140 -6.04 -13.56 -3.46
CA ALA A 140 -6.46 -14.28 -4.66
C ALA A 140 -5.83 -13.72 -5.96
N HIS A 141 -5.44 -12.44 -5.95
CA HIS A 141 -4.80 -11.75 -7.07
C HIS A 141 -3.33 -11.41 -6.84
N GLN A 142 -2.73 -11.82 -5.73
CA GLN A 142 -1.43 -11.36 -5.24
C GLN A 142 -0.35 -11.47 -6.31
N LYS A 143 -0.22 -12.65 -6.91
CA LYS A 143 0.77 -12.87 -7.98
C LYS A 143 0.56 -11.94 -9.17
N ALA A 144 -0.67 -11.74 -9.60
CA ALA A 144 -0.97 -10.89 -10.75
C ALA A 144 -0.72 -9.40 -10.44
N ILE A 145 -0.95 -8.99 -9.20
CA ILE A 145 -0.64 -7.63 -8.72
C ILE A 145 0.87 -7.43 -8.71
N GLN A 146 1.62 -8.33 -8.07
CA GLN A 146 3.09 -8.29 -8.02
C GLN A 146 3.68 -8.27 -9.42
N ASP A 147 3.31 -9.23 -10.28
CA ASP A 147 3.80 -9.30 -11.66
C ASP A 147 3.52 -7.99 -12.44
N ALA A 148 2.41 -7.29 -12.15
CA ALA A 148 2.08 -6.03 -12.79
C ALA A 148 2.86 -4.83 -12.22
N LEU A 149 3.12 -4.80 -10.91
CA LEU A 149 3.97 -3.79 -10.26
C LEU A 149 5.42 -3.93 -10.71
N ASP A 150 5.98 -5.14 -10.67
CA ASP A 150 7.33 -5.44 -11.18
C ASP A 150 7.47 -5.05 -12.66
N ALA A 151 6.47 -5.35 -13.49
CA ALA A 151 6.49 -4.95 -14.90
C ALA A 151 6.41 -3.42 -15.09
N GLY A 152 5.81 -2.69 -14.16
CA GLY A 152 5.73 -1.23 -14.16
C GLY A 152 7.05 -0.56 -13.76
N GLU A 153 7.79 -1.15 -12.82
CA GLU A 153 9.10 -0.63 -12.37
C GLU A 153 10.24 -0.98 -13.34
N VAL A 154 10.15 -2.12 -14.05
CA VAL A 154 11.16 -2.58 -15.02
C VAL A 154 10.92 -1.92 -16.38
N GLY A 155 10.93 -0.59 -16.40
CA GLY A 155 11.05 0.21 -17.61
C GLY A 155 12.46 0.08 -18.21
N LYS A 156 12.78 -1.09 -18.77
CA LYS A 156 14.06 -1.35 -19.44
C LYS A 156 14.19 -0.62 -20.79
#